data_AF-A0A2T6KFF7-F1
#
_entry.id   AF-A0A2T6KFF7-F1
#
_cell.length_a   1.000
_cell.length_b   1.000
_cell.length_c   1.000
_cell.angle_alpha   90.00
_cell.angle_beta   90.00
_cell.angle_gamma   90.00
#
_symmetry.space_group_name_H-M   'P 1'
#
loop_
_entity.id
_entity.type
_entity.pdbx_description
1 polymer ?
#
loop_
_entity_poly.entity_id
_entity_poly.type
_entity_poly.pdbx_seq_one_letter_code
_entity_poly.pdbx_strand_id
1 'polypeptide(L)'
;MDKKHTFAYNKNRCSLIGGINVKKILLKAMRYGQIVEVMYISKSGEVTKRRIKVLQQYGESFQAYCFLRNTKRTFLIDSVLALIPVERKENLVI
;
A
#
# COMPACT_ATOMS: atom_id res chain seq x y z
N MET A 1 -22.38 10.08 5.22
CA MET A 1 -21.34 10.61 6.14
C MET A 1 -20.92 9.42 6.99
N ASP A 2 -19.97 8.63 6.50
CA ASP A 2 -19.88 7.23 6.95
C ASP A 2 -18.51 6.87 7.49
N LYS A 3 -18.55 6.66 8.81
CA LYS A 3 -17.79 5.67 9.59
C LYS A 3 -16.29 5.93 9.67
N LYS A 4 -15.95 6.56 10.80
CA LYS A 4 -14.69 6.46 11.55
C LYS A 4 -14.14 5.03 11.49
N HIS A 5 -13.38 4.70 10.45
CA HIS A 5 -12.61 3.47 10.40
C HIS A 5 -11.29 3.72 11.13
N THR A 6 -11.35 3.71 12.46
CA THR A 6 -10.18 3.58 13.33
C THR A 6 -9.61 2.18 13.10
N PHE A 7 -8.69 2.05 12.15
CA PHE A 7 -7.94 0.82 11.99
C PHE A 7 -6.69 0.90 12.87
N ALA A 8 -6.74 0.22 14.01
CA ALA A 8 -5.56 -0.12 14.78
C ALA A 8 -4.56 -0.86 13.86
N TYR A 9 -3.41 -0.26 13.62
CA TYR A 9 -2.28 -0.92 12.97
C TYR A 9 -1.61 -1.82 14.01
N ASN A 10 -1.89 -3.13 13.95
CA ASN A 10 -1.21 -4.11 14.77
C ASN A 10 0.24 -4.23 14.28
N LYS A 11 1.17 -3.76 15.11
CA LYS A 11 2.61 -3.64 14.86
C LYS A 11 3.34 -4.99 14.76
N ASN A 12 2.65 -6.13 14.86
CA ASN A 12 3.27 -7.45 15.03
C ASN A 12 3.32 -8.31 13.75
N ARG A 13 3.23 -7.70 12.56
CA ARG A 13 3.42 -8.44 11.29
C ARG A 13 4.07 -7.60 10.20
N CYS A 14 5.31 -7.19 10.43
CA CYS A 14 6.24 -6.85 9.37
C CYS A 14 7.66 -6.98 9.91
N SER A 15 8.48 -7.79 9.26
CA SER A 15 9.88 -8.01 9.60
C SER A 15 10.63 -6.67 9.68
N LEU A 16 11.08 -6.31 10.90
CA LEU A 16 12.23 -5.45 11.25
C LEU A 16 12.25 -4.07 10.54
N ILE A 17 11.60 -3.03 11.09
CA ILE A 17 12.15 -2.07 12.06
C ILE A 17 13.66 -1.80 11.83
N GLY A 18 13.99 -0.70 11.15
CA GLY A 18 15.36 -0.15 11.06
C GLY A 18 16.01 -0.10 9.67
N GLY A 19 15.36 0.52 8.66
CA GLY A 19 16.02 0.81 7.37
C GLY A 19 15.20 0.54 6.10
N ILE A 20 13.87 0.52 6.16
CA ILE A 20 13.04 0.17 5.00
C ILE A 20 12.86 1.40 4.08
N ASN A 21 13.48 1.35 2.90
CA ASN A 21 13.21 2.30 1.83
C ASN A 21 11.89 1.92 1.13
N VAL A 22 10.83 2.73 1.31
CA VAL A 22 9.51 2.53 0.69
C VAL A 22 9.62 2.35 -0.84
N LYS A 23 10.53 3.08 -1.49
CA LYS A 23 10.82 2.96 -2.93
C LYS A 23 11.25 1.55 -3.31
N LYS A 24 12.05 0.89 -2.47
CA LYS A 24 12.52 -0.49 -2.71
C LYS A 24 11.38 -1.50 -2.65
N ILE A 25 10.44 -1.33 -1.71
CA ILE A 25 9.26 -2.20 -1.63
C ILE A 25 8.34 -1.96 -2.82
N LEU A 26 8.10 -0.70 -3.21
CA LEU A 26 7.31 -0.37 -4.41
C LEU A 26 7.91 -1.01 -5.67
N LEU A 27 9.23 -0.89 -5.85
CA LEU A 27 9.95 -1.51 -6.96
C LEU A 27 9.81 -3.04 -6.95
N LYS A 28 9.93 -3.66 -5.78
CA LYS A 28 9.74 -5.11 -5.61
C LYS A 28 8.32 -5.52 -5.99
N ALA A 29 7.32 -4.83 -5.44
CA ALA A 29 5.92 -5.11 -5.71
C ALA A 29 5.56 -4.94 -7.19
N MET A 30 6.08 -3.89 -7.83
CA MET A 30 5.91 -3.66 -9.27
C MET A 30 6.52 -4.79 -10.09
N ARG A 31 7.76 -5.20 -9.79
CA ARG A 31 8.47 -6.27 -10.51
C ARG A 31 7.74 -7.61 -10.45
N TYR A 32 7.23 -8.00 -9.29
CA TYR A 32 6.49 -9.25 -9.11
C TYR A 32 5.00 -9.12 -9.42
N GLY A 33 4.53 -7.93 -9.83
CA GLY A 33 3.10 -7.66 -10.04
C GLY A 33 2.23 -7.90 -8.79
N GLN A 34 2.82 -7.77 -7.60
CA GLN A 34 2.17 -8.03 -6.32
C GLN A 34 1.15 -6.93 -5.99
N ILE A 35 0.06 -7.33 -5.35
CA ILE A 35 -0.90 -6.40 -4.76
C ILE A 35 -0.34 -5.97 -3.41
N VAL A 36 -0.40 -4.67 -3.14
CA VAL A 36 0.03 -4.10 -1.85
C VAL A 36 -1.14 -3.36 -1.23
N GLU A 37 -1.24 -3.45 0.10
CA GLU A 37 -2.12 -2.62 0.89
C GLU A 37 -1.32 -1.41 1.40
N VAL A 38 -1.82 -0.22 1.07
CA VAL A 38 -1.20 1.05 1.44
C VAL A 38 -2.12 1.81 2.40
N MET A 39 -1.53 2.38 3.43
CA MET A 39 -2.18 3.35 4.30
C MET A 39 -1.76 4.75 3.86
N TYR A 40 -2.70 5.51 3.31
CA TYR A 40 -2.46 6.77 2.61
C TYR A 40 -3.20 7.91 3.29
N ILE A 41 -2.50 9.01 3.58
CA ILE A 41 -3.11 10.23 4.13
C ILE A 41 -3.50 11.18 3.00
N SER A 42 -4.75 11.65 3.01
CA SER A 42 -5.22 12.68 2.09
C SER A 42 -4.66 14.06 2.48
N LYS A 43 -4.79 15.04 1.59
CA LYS A 43 -4.46 16.44 1.91
C LYS A 43 -5.32 17.03 3.05
N SER A 44 -6.50 16.47 3.28
CA SER A 44 -7.38 16.85 4.41
C SER A 44 -7.02 16.13 5.72
N GLY A 45 -5.96 15.33 5.74
CA GLY A 45 -5.55 14.54 6.90
C GLY A 45 -6.31 13.21 7.07
N GLU A 46 -7.19 12.86 6.13
CA GLU A 46 -7.94 11.61 6.20
C GLU A 46 -7.05 10.41 5.85
N VAL A 47 -6.88 9.50 6.79
CA VAL A 47 -6.13 8.26 6.57
C VAL A 47 -7.03 7.19 5.98
N THR A 48 -6.66 6.68 4.82
CA THR A 48 -7.40 5.64 4.09
C THR A 48 -6.53 4.42 3.84
N LYS A 49 -7.11 3.23 4.00
CA LYS A 49 -6.48 1.98 3.56
C LYS A 49 -6.91 1.63 2.15
N ARG A 50 -5.95 1.33 1.28
CA ARG A 50 -6.21 1.05 -0.14
C ARG A 50 -5.43 -0.18 -0.58
N ARG A 51 -6.09 -1.09 -1.28
CA ARG A 51 -5.41 -2.13 -2.05
C ARG A 51 -5.10 -1.59 -3.43
N ILE A 52 -3.84 -1.73 -3.83
CA ILE A 52 -3.35 -1.19 -5.09
C ILE A 52 -2.41 -2.19 -5.78
N LYS A 53 -2.32 -2.09 -7.10
CA LYS A 53 -1.28 -2.73 -7.90
C LYS A 53 -0.38 -1.64 -8.48
N VAL A 54 0.89 -1.62 -8.10
CA VAL A 54 1.85 -0.62 -8.59
C VAL A 54 2.08 -0.87 -10.07
N LEU A 55 1.91 0.17 -10.89
CA LEU A 55 2.08 0.10 -12.35
C LEU A 55 3.41 0.72 -12.77
N GLN A 56 3.73 1.88 -12.20
CA GLN A 56 4.94 2.63 -12.53
C GLN A 56 5.38 3.45 -11.33
N GLN A 57 6.69 3.57 -11.14
CA GLN A 57 7.29 4.41 -10.11
C GLN A 57 7.99 5.61 -10.73
N TYR A 58 7.76 6.77 -10.16
CA TYR A 58 8.46 8.03 -10.43
C TYR A 58 9.28 8.42 -9.19
N GLY A 59 10.17 9.40 -9.30
CA GLY A 59 11.10 9.75 -8.22
C GLY A 59 10.43 9.97 -6.86
N GLU A 60 9.34 10.74 -6.84
CA GLU A 60 8.59 11.15 -5.63
C GLU A 60 7.14 10.66 -5.61
N SER A 61 6.68 10.06 -6.70
CA SER A 61 5.30 9.58 -6.85
C SER A 61 5.29 8.23 -7.55
N PHE A 62 4.15 7.56 -7.57
CA PHE A 62 3.98 6.32 -8.32
C PHE A 62 2.56 6.21 -8.83
N GLN A 63 2.38 5.63 -10.01
CA GLN A 63 1.08 5.28 -10.55
C GLN A 63 0.72 3.86 -10.12
N ALA A 64 -0.50 3.70 -9.62
CA ALA A 64 -1.04 2.42 -9.24
C ALA A 64 -2.50 2.28 -9.65
N TYR A 65 -2.91 1.04 -9.92
CA TYR A 65 -4.32 0.71 -10.08
C TYR A 65 -4.94 0.54 -8.69
N CYS A 66 -5.96 1.35 -8.38
CA CYS A 66 -6.66 1.29 -7.11
C CYS A 66 -7.89 0.39 -7.23
N PHE A 67 -7.90 -0.73 -6.51
CA PHE A 67 -9.00 -1.69 -6.54
C PHE A 67 -10.28 -1.18 -5.85
N LEU A 68 -10.16 -0.22 -4.94
CA LEU A 68 -11.34 0.39 -4.30
C LEU A 68 -12.18 1.21 -5.29
N ARG A 69 -11.54 1.81 -6.30
CA ARG A 69 -12.17 2.73 -7.25
C ARG A 69 -12.10 2.23 -8.70
N ASN A 70 -11.53 1.04 -8.92
CA ASN A 70 -11.29 0.43 -10.22
C ASN A 70 -10.65 1.36 -11.26
N THR A 71 -9.73 2.22 -10.84
CA THR A 71 -9.11 3.23 -11.72
C THR A 71 -7.62 3.44 -11.41
N LYS A 72 -6.87 3.94 -12.40
CA LYS A 72 -5.46 4.30 -12.27
C LYS A 72 -5.34 5.64 -11.54
N ARG A 73 -4.51 5.71 -10.51
CA ARG A 73 -4.24 6.95 -9.75
C ARG A 73 -2.76 7.09 -9.46
N THR A 74 -2.33 8.34 -9.36
CA THR A 74 -0.98 8.69 -8.91
C THR A 74 -1.00 8.99 -7.42
N PHE A 75 -0.03 8.42 -6.70
CA PHE A 75 0.14 8.57 -5.26
C PHE A 75 1.51 9.19 -4.98
N LEU A 76 1.57 10.09 -3.99
CA LEU A 76 2.84 10.63 -3.50
C LEU A 76 3.45 9.66 -2.50
N ILE A 77 4.76 9.42 -2.61
CA ILE A 77 5.49 8.52 -1.71
C ILE A 77 5.48 9.08 -0.29
N ASP A 78 5.61 10.40 -0.15
CA ASP A 78 5.63 11.09 1.16
C ASP A 78 4.30 11.03 1.90
N SER A 79 3.20 10.77 1.18
CA SER A 79 1.86 10.60 1.77
C SER A 79 1.54 9.15 2.14
N VAL A 80 2.49 8.22 1.95
CA VAL A 80 2.36 6.82 2.36
C VAL A 80 2.83 6.66 3.79
N LEU A 81 1.91 6.30 4.68
CA LEU A 81 2.20 6.05 6.10
C LEU A 81 2.68 4.61 6.34
N ALA A 82 2.13 3.65 5.60
CA ALA A 82 2.50 2.25 5.70
C ALA A 82 2.23 1.53 4.37
N LEU A 83 3.05 0.52 4.05
CA LEU A 83 2.88 -0.31 2.86
C LEU A 83 3.16 -1.77 3.22
N ILE A 84 2.20 -2.64 2.96
CA ILE A 84 2.27 -4.07 3.27
C ILE A 84 1.95 -4.87 2.00
N PRO A 85 2.84 -5.77 1.54
CA PRO A 85 2.51 -6.73 0.50
C PRO A 85 1.35 -7.63 0.93
N VAL A 86 0.35 -7.80 0.06
CA VAL A 86 -0.74 -8.76 0.31
C VAL A 86 -0.20 -10.14 -0.05
N GLU A 87 0.18 -10.92 0.97
CA GLU A 87 0.49 -12.33 0.79
C GLU A 87 -0.78 -13.09 0.41
N ARG A 88 -0.80 -13.70 -0.78
CA ARG A 88 -1.79 -14.74 -1.06
C ARG A 88 -1.41 -15.94 -0.20
N LYS A 89 -2.11 -16.13 0.91
CA LYS A 89 -2.21 -17.47 1.49
C LYS A 89 -2.96 -18.31 0.46
N GLU A 90 -2.23 -19.07 -0.34
CA GLU A 90 -2.81 -20.25 -0.95
C GLU A 90 -3.26 -21.12 0.22
N ASN A 91 -4.58 -21.28 0.38
CA ASN A 91 -5.08 -22.38 1.16
C ASN A 91 -4.59 -23.63 0.44
N LEU A 92 -3.54 -24.26 0.97
CA LEU A 92 -3.18 -25.62 0.62
C LEU A 92 -4.42 -26.46 0.93
N VAL A 93 -5.18 -26.80 -0.11
CA VAL A 93 -6.16 -27.87 -0.05
C VAL A 93 -5.32 -29.14 -0.01
N ILE A 94 -5.17 -29.71 1.19
CA ILE A 94 -4.62 -31.06 1.41
C ILE A 94 -5.81 -32.02 1.40
#